data_AF-A0A419KPW4-F1
#
_entry.id   AF-A0A419KPW4-F1
#
_cell.length_a   1.000
_cell.length_b   1.000
_cell.length_c   1.000
_cell.angle_alpha   90.00
_cell.angle_beta   90.00
_cell.angle_gamma   90.00
#
_symmetry.space_group_name_H-M   'P 1'
#
loop_
_entity.id
_entity.type
_entity.pdbx_description
1 polymer ?
#
loop_
_entity_poly.entity_id
_entity_poly.type
_entity_poly.pdbx_seq_one_letter_code
_entity_poly.pdbx_strand_id
1 'polypeptide(L)'
;MRRFRHTQQESQQKRKKEGGEISRKRVYSSRPMIIELSEVKGIGAKRAELLRDMGINSAGDLAEADPEFLANNLRISVKMASRLIENARKLVFRR
;
A
#
# COMPACT_ATOMS: atom_id res chain seq x y z
N MET A 1 -50.53 3.04 21.93
CA MET A 1 -49.26 3.50 22.54
C MET A 1 -48.31 2.30 22.64
N ARG A 2 -47.16 2.29 21.92
CA ARG A 2 -45.77 2.47 22.43
C ARG A 2 -45.49 1.62 23.70
N ARG A 3 -44.52 0.70 23.82
CA ARG A 3 -43.22 0.42 23.14
C ARG A 3 -42.91 -1.09 23.34
N PHE A 4 -42.66 -1.88 22.30
CA PHE A 4 -41.35 -2.22 21.71
C PHE A 4 -40.26 -2.74 22.68
N ARG A 5 -40.01 -4.06 22.52
CA ARG A 5 -38.74 -4.81 22.44
C ARG A 5 -37.71 -4.74 23.58
N HIS A 6 -37.47 -5.93 24.16
CA HIS A 6 -36.18 -6.62 24.25
C HIS A 6 -34.91 -5.75 24.03
N THR A 7 -34.10 -5.60 25.08
CA THR A 7 -32.68 -5.26 24.98
C THR A 7 -31.86 -6.53 25.25
N GLN A 8 -31.65 -7.30 24.18
CA GLN A 8 -30.64 -8.36 24.11
C GLN A 8 -29.38 -7.76 23.48
N GLN A 9 -28.22 -8.18 24.00
CA GLN A 9 -26.90 -8.19 23.35
C GLN A 9 -26.23 -6.85 23.02
N GLU A 10 -25.39 -6.38 23.93
CA GLU A 10 -24.12 -5.74 23.56
C GLU A 10 -23.06 -6.83 23.44
N SER A 11 -22.98 -7.42 22.26
CA SER A 11 -21.90 -8.29 21.84
C SER A 11 -21.63 -7.96 20.39
N GLN A 12 -20.36 -8.06 20.01
CA GLN A 12 -19.80 -7.89 18.66
C GLN A 12 -19.47 -6.42 18.32
N GLN A 13 -18.19 -6.05 18.34
CA GLN A 13 -17.28 -6.22 17.19
C GLN A 13 -17.34 -5.01 16.24
N LYS A 14 -16.26 -4.21 16.24
CA LYS A 14 -15.45 -3.99 15.03
C LYS A 14 -14.30 -3.05 15.33
N ARG A 15 -13.10 -3.63 15.23
CA ARG A 15 -11.85 -2.93 14.95
C ARG A 15 -12.06 -2.05 13.73
N LYS A 16 -12.34 -0.76 13.94
CA LYS A 16 -12.25 0.24 12.89
C LYS A 16 -10.77 0.49 12.63
N LYS A 17 -10.17 -0.36 11.79
CA LYS A 17 -9.03 0.06 10.98
C LYS A 17 -9.63 0.61 9.71
N GLU A 18 -9.78 1.91 9.71
CA GLU A 18 -10.14 2.74 8.56
C GLU A 18 -9.01 2.61 7.54
N GLY A 19 -9.11 1.57 6.70
CA GLY A 19 -8.35 1.46 5.46
C GLY A 19 -9.08 2.30 4.42
N GLY A 20 -8.72 3.58 4.39
CA GLY A 20 -9.25 4.56 3.46
C GLY A 20 -9.16 4.09 2.02
N GLU A 21 -10.34 3.93 1.44
CA GLU A 21 -10.71 4.50 0.15
C GLU A 21 -9.78 4.25 -1.04
N ILE A 22 -10.12 3.19 -1.77
CA ILE A 22 -9.73 2.93 -3.16
C ILE A 22 -10.40 3.99 -4.05
N SER A 23 -9.89 5.23 -4.02
CA SER A 23 -10.37 6.36 -4.83
C SER A 23 -9.49 6.54 -6.07
N ARG A 24 -9.80 5.73 -7.08
CA ARG A 24 -9.83 6.00 -8.54
C ARG A 24 -8.85 7.05 -9.14
N LYS A 25 -8.18 6.58 -10.21
CA LYS A 25 -7.61 7.26 -11.41
C LYS A 25 -6.14 7.71 -11.34
N ARG A 26 -5.32 7.00 -12.12
CA ARG A 26 -4.49 7.51 -13.24
C ARG A 26 -3.91 6.31 -13.99
N VAL A 27 -4.54 5.86 -15.08
CA VAL A 27 -4.04 6.11 -16.45
C VAL A 27 -2.52 6.31 -16.52
N TYR A 28 -1.72 5.24 -16.40
CA TYR A 28 -0.33 5.24 -16.85
C TYR A 28 -0.27 4.83 -18.32
N SER A 29 -0.76 5.71 -19.19
CA SER A 29 -0.50 5.65 -20.62
C SER A 29 0.37 6.84 -20.99
N SER A 30 1.69 6.62 -20.98
CA SER A 30 2.72 7.36 -21.74
C SER A 30 4.06 6.82 -21.29
N ARG A 31 4.58 5.76 -21.95
CA ARG A 31 5.83 5.05 -21.64
C ARG A 31 6.95 6.00 -21.12
N PRO A 32 7.19 6.09 -19.81
CA PRO A 32 8.51 6.41 -19.29
C PRO A 32 9.25 5.08 -19.14
N MET A 33 10.56 5.07 -18.90
CA MET A 33 11.23 3.84 -18.48
C MET A 33 10.65 3.40 -17.14
N ILE A 34 9.70 2.45 -17.19
CA ILE A 34 9.12 1.82 -16.01
C ILE A 34 10.21 0.98 -15.35
N ILE A 35 10.89 1.57 -14.37
CA ILE A 35 11.79 0.80 -13.51
C ILE A 35 10.89 -0.17 -12.74
N GLU A 36 10.97 -1.45 -13.10
CA GLU A 36 10.17 -2.47 -12.48
C GLU A 36 10.43 -2.51 -10.98
N LEU A 37 9.37 -2.72 -10.21
CA LEU A 37 9.48 -2.90 -8.77
C LEU A 37 10.39 -4.07 -8.40
N SER A 38 10.45 -5.11 -9.24
CA SER A 38 11.32 -6.27 -9.09
C SER A 38 12.82 -5.92 -9.15
N GLU A 39 13.19 -4.78 -9.75
CA GLU A 39 14.58 -4.30 -9.79
C GLU A 39 15.01 -3.70 -8.44
N VAL A 40 14.05 -3.29 -7.61
CA VAL A 40 14.31 -2.74 -6.29
C VAL A 40 14.83 -3.84 -5.37
N LYS A 41 16.09 -3.69 -4.92
CA LYS A 41 16.70 -4.65 -3.99
C LYS A 41 15.83 -4.85 -2.74
N GLY A 42 15.37 -6.09 -2.54
CA GLY A 42 14.46 -6.47 -1.45
C GLY A 42 12.98 -6.56 -1.84
N ILE A 43 12.64 -6.26 -3.08
CA ILE A 43 11.32 -6.49 -3.68
C ILE A 43 11.44 -7.63 -4.69
N GLY A 44 10.89 -8.79 -4.32
CA GLY A 44 10.70 -9.89 -5.26
C GLY A 44 9.35 -9.81 -5.96
N ALA A 45 9.13 -10.69 -6.94
CA ALA A 45 7.90 -10.77 -7.74
C ALA A 45 6.61 -10.74 -6.88
N LYS A 46 6.55 -11.52 -5.79
CA LYS A 46 5.39 -11.54 -4.87
C LYS A 46 5.08 -10.17 -4.26
N ARG A 47 6.12 -9.40 -3.90
CA ARG A 47 5.95 -8.07 -3.27
C ARG A 47 5.63 -7.03 -4.34
N ALA A 48 6.22 -7.17 -5.52
CA ALA A 48 5.89 -6.35 -6.68
C ALA A 48 4.41 -6.53 -7.08
N GLU A 49 3.87 -7.75 -7.04
CA GLU A 49 2.45 -8.00 -7.24
C GLU A 49 1.57 -7.28 -6.22
N LEU A 50 1.87 -7.38 -4.92
CA LEU A 50 1.13 -6.67 -3.88
C LEU A 50 1.19 -5.15 -4.06
N LEU A 51 2.34 -4.62 -4.45
CA LEU A 51 2.51 -3.20 -4.74
C LEU A 51 1.69 -2.77 -5.96
N ARG A 52 1.66 -3.60 -7.02
CA ARG A 52 0.81 -3.38 -8.19
C ARG A 52 -0.67 -3.39 -7.83
N ASP A 53 -1.10 -4.27 -6.92
CA ASP A 53 -2.47 -4.31 -6.40
C ASP A 53 -2.81 -3.03 -5.60
N MET A 54 -1.82 -2.44 -4.91
CA MET A 54 -1.93 -1.15 -4.24
C MET A 54 -1.88 0.07 -5.20
N GLY A 55 -1.69 -0.14 -6.51
CA GLY A 55 -1.55 0.94 -7.50
C GLY A 55 -0.13 1.51 -7.62
N ILE A 56 0.86 0.87 -7.00
CA ILE A 56 2.28 1.19 -7.15
C ILE A 56 2.81 0.31 -8.29
N ASN A 57 3.09 0.90 -9.45
CA ASN A 57 3.51 0.13 -10.63
C ASN A 57 5.00 0.24 -10.91
N SER A 58 5.67 1.28 -10.41
CA SER A 58 7.09 1.55 -10.67
C SER A 58 7.89 1.87 -9.41
N ALA A 59 9.23 1.80 -9.49
CA ALA A 59 10.11 2.26 -8.42
C ALA A 59 9.92 3.75 -8.08
N GLY A 60 9.47 4.57 -9.03
CA GLY A 60 9.08 5.97 -8.80
C GLY A 60 7.90 6.10 -7.83
N ASP A 61 6.80 5.41 -8.14
CA ASP A 61 5.61 5.38 -7.25
C ASP A 61 5.99 4.88 -5.85
N LEU A 62 6.88 3.88 -5.78
CA LEU A 62 7.35 3.34 -4.51
C LEU A 62 8.23 4.33 -3.73
N ALA A 63 9.05 5.13 -4.43
CA ALA A 63 9.93 6.13 -3.82
C ALA A 63 9.16 7.29 -3.17
N GLU A 64 7.95 7.56 -3.67
CA GLU A 64 7.00 8.56 -3.16
C GLU A 64 5.97 7.96 -2.19
N ALA A 65 5.86 6.64 -2.12
CA ALA A 65 4.93 5.95 -1.23
C ALA A 65 5.30 6.08 0.25
N ASP A 66 4.28 5.94 1.10
CA ASP A 66 4.40 6.14 2.55
C ASP A 66 4.91 4.86 3.27
N PRO A 67 5.97 4.93 4.09
CA PRO A 67 6.55 3.76 4.75
C PRO A 67 5.55 3.09 5.71
N GLU A 68 4.68 3.84 6.37
CA GLU A 68 3.68 3.29 7.28
C GLU A 68 2.57 2.56 6.51
N PHE A 69 2.14 3.11 5.38
CA PHE A 69 1.19 2.47 4.48
C PHE A 69 1.74 1.14 3.96
N LEU A 70 2.98 1.12 3.48
CA LEU A 70 3.64 -0.09 3.00
C LEU A 70 3.83 -1.12 4.12
N ALA A 71 4.21 -0.69 5.33
CA ALA A 71 4.39 -1.57 6.47
C ALA A 71 3.09 -2.30 6.85
N ASN A 72 1.97 -1.58 6.89
CA ASN A 72 0.67 -2.13 7.20
C ASN A 72 0.16 -3.10 6.13
N ASN A 73 0.28 -2.73 4.84
CA ASN A 73 -0.21 -3.56 3.73
C ASN A 73 0.67 -4.78 3.48
N LEU A 74 1.99 -4.64 3.55
CA LEU A 74 2.93 -5.75 3.35
C LEU A 74 3.20 -6.56 4.62
N ARG A 75 2.55 -6.22 5.75
CA ARG A 75 2.78 -6.83 7.08
C ARG A 75 4.28 -6.91 7.44
N ILE A 76 5.02 -5.82 7.19
CA ILE A 76 6.43 -5.68 7.53
C ILE A 76 6.66 -4.56 8.52
N SER A 77 7.84 -4.55 9.15
CA SER A 77 8.27 -3.42 9.97
C SER A 77 8.45 -2.16 9.12
N VAL A 78 8.12 -1.00 9.69
CA VAL A 78 8.35 0.33 9.08
C VAL A 78 9.81 0.51 8.64
N LYS A 79 10.76 0.00 9.42
CA LYS A 79 12.19 -0.02 9.06
C LYS A 79 12.46 -0.74 7.74
N MET A 80 11.79 -1.86 7.48
CA MET A 80 11.92 -2.56 6.20
C MET A 80 11.26 -1.76 5.07
N ALA A 81 10.06 -1.23 5.29
CA ALA A 81 9.37 -0.41 4.29
C ALA A 81 10.21 0.81 3.87
N SER A 82 10.73 1.55 4.85
CA SER A 82 11.66 2.67 4.63
C SER A 82 12.87 2.25 3.80
N ARG A 83 13.47 1.09 4.09
CA ARG A 83 14.60 0.56 3.31
C ARG A 83 14.23 0.25 1.86
N LEU A 84 13.02 -0.23 1.60
CA LEU A 84 12.53 -0.48 0.24
C LEU A 84 12.36 0.84 -0.53
N ILE A 85 11.77 1.85 0.12
CA ILE A 85 11.60 3.20 -0.44
C ILE A 85 12.97 3.83 -0.75
N GLU A 86 13.94 3.71 0.16
CA GLU A 86 15.30 4.21 -0.07
C GLU A 86 15.97 3.53 -1.26
N ASN A 87 15.84 2.20 -1.38
CA ASN A 87 16.38 1.47 -2.52
C ASN A 87 15.71 1.90 -3.83
N ALA A 88 14.41 2.17 -3.80
CA ALA A 88 13.67 2.67 -4.95
C ALA A 88 14.13 4.09 -5.33
N ARG A 89 14.28 4.99 -4.35
CA ARG A 89 14.82 6.35 -4.55
C ARG A 89 16.20 6.33 -5.19
N LYS A 90 17.09 5.44 -4.73
CA LYS A 90 18.44 5.28 -5.32
C LYS A 90 18.40 4.83 -6.78
N LEU A 91 17.42 4.01 -7.16
CA LEU A 91 17.25 3.58 -8.55
C LEU A 91 16.69 4.71 -9.43
N VAL A 92 15.72 5.46 -8.92
CA VAL A 92 15.08 6.57 -9.65
C VAL A 92 16.01 7.77 -9.81
N PHE A 93 16.82 8.08 -8.78
CA PHE A 93 17.73 9.23 -8.77
C PHE A 93 19.10 8.94 -9.42
N ARG A 94 19.36 7.71 -9.86
CA ARG A 94 20.61 7.35 -10.58
C ARG A 94 20.56 7.83 -12.04
N ARG A 95 20.35 9.12 -12.26
CA ARG A 95 20.34 9.77 -13.56
C ARG A 95 21.13 11.07 -13.48
#